data_AF-A0A9E3A8F7-F1
#
_entry.id   AF-A0A9E3A8F7-F1
#
_cell.length_a   1.000
_cell.length_b   1.000
_cell.length_c   1.000
_cell.angle_alpha   90.00
_cell.angle_beta   90.00
_cell.angle_gamma   90.00
#
_symmetry.space_group_name_H-M   'P 1'
#
loop_
_entity.id
_entity.type
_entity.pdbx_description
1 polymer ?
#
loop_
_entity_poly.entity_id
_entity_poly.type
_entity_poly.pdbx_seq_one_letter_code
_entity_poly.pdbx_strand_id
1 'polypeptide(L)'
;VPVQVAHLSTIFTVSYTRPSRYNWMLQYYLRAEGLALSWVGTGRMIFTLDCSDADFEHITQRFVAACRAMEADGWWWSHPALTNKAIRRRILREMIAQRL
;
A
#
# COMPACT_ATOMS: atom_id res chain seq x y z
N VAL A 1 8.43 3.18 -6.95
CA VAL A 1 7.64 2.33 -6.04
C VAL A 1 6.39 1.86 -6.76
N PRO A 2 5.89 0.63 -6.50
CA PRO A 2 4.78 0.03 -7.24
C PRO A 2 3.39 0.45 -6.73
N VAL A 3 3.19 1.76 -6.56
CA VAL A 3 1.95 2.36 -6.08
C VAL A 3 1.52 3.47 -7.03
N GLN A 4 0.21 3.68 -7.10
CA GLN A 4 -0.42 4.77 -7.83
C GLN A 4 -1.48 5.40 -6.92
N VAL A 5 -1.59 6.72 -6.94
CA VAL A 5 -2.59 7.43 -6.14
C VAL A 5 -3.59 8.08 -7.07
N ALA A 6 -4.87 7.84 -6.82
CA ALA A 6 -5.98 8.53 -7.45
C ALA A 6 -6.69 9.37 -6.39
N HIS A 7 -7.25 10.52 -6.74
CA HIS A 7 -7.88 11.40 -5.77
C HIS A 7 -9.20 11.97 -6.28
N LEU A 8 -10.06 12.35 -5.34
CA LEU A 8 -11.25 13.15 -5.54
C LEU A 8 -11.31 14.18 -4.41
N SER A 9 -11.03 15.44 -4.73
CA SER A 9 -10.86 16.50 -3.72
C SER A 9 -9.84 16.07 -2.65
N THR A 10 -10.20 16.08 -1.37
CA THR A 10 -9.33 15.71 -0.25
C THR A 10 -9.19 14.21 0.00
N ILE A 11 -9.86 13.37 -0.78
CA ILE A 11 -9.85 11.91 -0.59
C ILE A 11 -8.90 11.28 -1.60
N PHE A 12 -7.82 10.68 -1.10
CA PHE A 12 -6.78 10.04 -1.90
C PHE A 12 -6.84 8.54 -1.68
N THR A 13 -6.92 7.78 -2.76
CA THR A 13 -6.98 6.31 -2.77
C THR A 13 -5.67 5.75 -3.32
N VAL A 14 -5.07 4.82 -2.56
CA VAL A 14 -3.85 4.13 -2.98
C VAL A 14 -4.22 2.87 -3.76
N SER A 15 -3.61 2.70 -4.92
CA SER A 15 -3.70 1.53 -5.79
C SER A 15 -2.31 0.93 -5.99
N TYR A 16 -2.24 -0.38 -6.24
CA TYR A 16 -0.98 -1.10 -6.39
C TYR A 16 -0.81 -1.55 -7.84
N THR A 17 0.31 -1.20 -8.45
CA THR A 17 0.60 -1.52 -9.86
C THR A 17 1.26 -2.89 -10.02
N ARG A 18 1.74 -3.49 -8.92
CA ARG A 18 2.27 -4.85 -8.88
C ARG A 18 1.42 -5.75 -7.96
N PRO A 19 1.09 -6.99 -8.38
CA PRO A 19 0.43 -7.95 -7.49
C PRO A 19 1.33 -8.30 -6.29
N SER A 20 0.79 -8.20 -5.08
CA SER A 20 1.45 -8.69 -3.86
C SER A 20 0.42 -9.06 -2.80
N ARG A 21 0.69 -10.15 -2.06
CA ARG A 21 -0.09 -10.52 -0.86
C ARG A 21 0.19 -9.62 0.34
N TYR A 22 1.27 -8.83 0.29
CA TYR A 22 1.77 -8.02 1.39
C TYR A 22 1.43 -6.54 1.26
N ASN A 23 0.56 -6.15 0.33
CA ASN A 23 0.13 -4.75 0.17
C ASN A 23 -0.43 -4.14 1.48
N TRP A 24 -1.05 -4.96 2.34
CA TRP A 24 -1.52 -4.55 3.65
C TRP A 24 -0.41 -4.07 4.60
N MET A 25 0.87 -4.39 4.33
CA MET A 25 1.98 -3.96 5.16
C MET A 25 2.33 -2.49 4.99
N LEU A 26 1.95 -1.86 3.88
CA LEU A 26 2.29 -0.47 3.59
C LEU A 26 1.87 0.50 4.70
N GLN A 27 0.75 0.24 5.38
CA GLN A 27 0.30 1.05 6.50
C GLN A 27 1.30 1.11 7.68
N TYR A 28 2.09 0.06 7.91
CA TYR A 28 3.09 0.04 8.98
C TYR A 28 4.31 0.88 8.61
N TYR A 29 4.74 0.81 7.35
CA TYR A 29 5.79 1.67 6.82
C TYR A 29 5.36 3.14 6.83
N LEU A 30 4.14 3.43 6.40
CA LEU A 30 3.58 4.78 6.48
C LEU A 30 3.51 5.26 7.92
N ARG A 31 3.10 4.40 8.86
CA ARG A 31 3.06 4.75 10.29
C ARG A 31 4.44 5.00 10.88
N ALA A 32 5.47 4.27 10.45
CA ALA A 32 6.86 4.55 10.84
C ALA A 32 7.31 5.93 10.33
N GLU A 33 6.88 6.29 9.13
CA GLU A 33 7.01 7.64 8.58
C GLU A 33 5.92 8.60 9.10
N GLY A 34 5.21 8.29 10.19
CA GLY A 34 4.19 9.15 10.84
C GLY A 34 2.97 9.55 9.97
N LEU A 35 2.68 8.79 8.92
CA LEU A 35 1.49 8.91 8.09
C LEU A 35 0.46 7.84 8.44
N ALA A 36 -0.82 8.21 8.46
CA ALA A 36 -1.91 7.27 8.67
C ALA A 36 -2.53 6.84 7.33
N LEU A 37 -2.68 5.53 7.15
CA LEU A 37 -3.45 4.95 6.05
C LEU A 37 -4.68 4.23 6.62
N SER A 38 -5.84 4.46 6.03
CA SER A 38 -7.07 3.75 6.42
C SER A 38 -6.94 2.24 6.21
N TRP A 39 -7.48 1.46 7.15
CA TRP A 39 -7.45 -0.01 7.13
C TRP A 39 -8.51 -0.64 6.20
N VAL A 40 -9.34 0.18 5.54
CA VAL A 40 -10.42 -0.30 4.67
C VAL A 40 -9.95 -0.36 3.22
N GLY A 41 -10.00 -1.58 2.63
CA GLY A 41 -9.68 -1.80 1.23
C GLY A 41 -8.18 -1.69 0.93
N THR A 42 -7.81 -0.96 -0.12
CA THR A 42 -6.41 -0.74 -0.52
C THR A 42 -5.72 0.39 0.25
N GLY A 43 -6.47 1.08 1.12
CA GLY A 43 -6.02 2.22 1.90
C GLY A 43 -6.44 3.56 1.28
N ARG A 44 -6.88 4.48 2.14
CA ARG A 44 -7.20 5.86 1.81
C ARG A 44 -6.49 6.82 2.75
N MET A 45 -6.10 7.96 2.19
CA MET A 45 -5.62 9.13 2.92
C MET A 45 -6.67 10.23 2.78
N ILE A 46 -6.92 10.96 3.86
CA ILE A 46 -7.86 12.07 3.87
C ILE A 46 -7.06 13.30 4.29
N PHE A 47 -7.06 14.31 3.44
CA PHE A 47 -6.40 15.58 3.68
C PHE A 47 -7.40 16.58 4.27
N THR A 48 -6.90 17.49 5.10
CA THR A 48 -7.68 18.64 5.54
C THR A 48 -7.72 19.69 4.42
N LEU A 49 -8.72 20.58 4.44
CA LEU A 49 -8.87 21.62 3.41
C LEU A 49 -7.83 22.74 3.50
N ASP A 50 -7.17 22.87 4.65
CA ASP A 50 -6.09 23.82 4.93
C ASP A 50 -4.69 23.25 4.64
N CYS A 51 -4.60 22.04 4.06
CA CYS A 51 -3.32 21.45 3.65
C CYS A 51 -2.64 22.36 2.63
N SER A 52 -1.51 22.94 3.01
CA SER A 52 -0.70 23.77 2.11
C SER A 52 0.10 22.90 1.12
N ASP A 53 0.64 23.53 0.09
CA ASP A 53 1.56 22.88 -0.85
C ASP A 53 2.82 22.34 -0.13
N ALA A 54 3.28 23.04 0.91
CA ALA A 54 4.43 22.62 1.71
C ALA A 54 4.10 21.37 2.55
N ASP A 55 2.90 21.31 3.14
CA ASP A 55 2.44 20.13 3.87
C ASP A 55 2.30 18.94 2.92
N PHE A 56 1.73 19.17 1.75
CA PHE A 56 1.54 18.13 0.73
C PHE A 56 2.87 17.56 0.23
N GLU A 57 3.87 18.41 -0.02
CA GLU A 57 5.21 17.99 -0.39
C GLU A 57 5.86 17.15 0.72
N HIS A 58 5.76 17.59 1.97
CA HIS A 58 6.31 16.85 3.12
C HIS A 58 5.64 15.47 3.28
N ILE A 59 4.31 15.40 3.10
CA ILE A 59 3.55 14.14 3.11
C ILE A 59 4.00 13.25 1.95
N THR A 60 4.19 13.81 0.77
CA THR A 60 4.63 13.07 -0.43
C THR A 60 6.02 12.45 -0.22
N GLN A 61 6.97 13.22 0.33
CA GLN A 61 8.32 12.73 0.63
C GLN A 61 8.29 11.54 1.60
N ARG A 62 7.55 11.67 2.70
CA ARG A 62 7.37 10.61 3.71
C ARG A 62 6.66 9.38 3.15
N PHE A 63 5.63 9.59 2.31
CA PHE A 63 4.93 8.51 1.65
C PHE A 63 5.85 7.72 0.71
N VAL A 64 6.67 8.42 -0.08
CA VAL A 64 7.66 7.80 -0.97
C VAL A 64 8.74 7.08 -0.16
N ALA A 65 9.24 7.66 0.94
CA ALA A 65 10.21 7.03 1.83
C ALA A 65 9.70 5.69 2.39
N ALA A 66 8.47 5.68 2.94
CA ALA A 66 7.80 4.47 3.40
C ALA A 66 7.72 3.40 2.31
N CYS A 67 7.31 3.80 1.10
CA CYS A 67 7.23 2.87 -0.02
C CYS A 67 8.63 2.34 -0.40
N ARG A 68 9.68 3.17 -0.40
CA ARG A 68 11.04 2.72 -0.72
C ARG A 68 11.59 1.77 0.34
N ALA A 69 11.34 2.01 1.61
CA ALA A 69 11.68 1.08 2.69
C ALA A 69 10.98 -0.28 2.49
N MET A 70 9.67 -0.28 2.22
CA MET A 70 8.93 -1.52 1.95
C MET A 70 9.42 -2.26 0.70
N GLU A 71 9.81 -1.53 -0.36
CA GLU A 71 10.39 -2.10 -1.57
C GLU A 71 11.77 -2.73 -1.29
N ALA A 72 12.62 -2.05 -0.51
CA ALA A 72 13.95 -2.53 -0.13
C ALA A 72 13.89 -3.80 0.73
N ASP A 73 12.91 -3.89 1.64
CA ASP A 73 12.68 -5.08 2.46
C ASP A 73 12.07 -6.25 1.65
N GLY A 74 11.77 -6.05 0.36
CA GLY A 74 11.37 -7.11 -0.56
C GLY A 74 9.89 -7.48 -0.50
N TRP A 75 9.04 -6.73 0.18
CA TRP A 75 7.60 -7.06 0.32
C TRP A 75 6.81 -6.99 -1.00
N TRP A 76 7.32 -6.23 -1.97
CA TRP A 76 6.79 -6.18 -3.34
C TRP A 76 7.56 -7.04 -4.33
N TRP A 77 8.35 -7.99 -3.84
CA TRP A 77 8.94 -9.00 -4.70
C TRP A 77 7.86 -9.73 -5.49
N SER A 78 8.06 -9.88 -6.79
CA SER A 78 7.09 -10.43 -7.73
C SER A 78 7.79 -11.33 -8.74
N HIS A 79 7.34 -12.58 -8.83
CA HIS A 79 7.70 -13.49 -9.93
C HIS A 79 6.80 -13.19 -11.15
N PRO A 80 7.27 -13.31 -12.41
CA PRO A 80 6.44 -13.03 -13.59
C PRO A 80 5.12 -13.81 -13.66
N ALA A 81 5.08 -15.03 -13.10
CA ALA A 81 3.86 -15.85 -13.02
C ALA A 81 2.88 -15.42 -11.91
N LEU A 82 3.25 -14.45 -11.07
CA LEU A 82 2.46 -14.02 -9.92
C LEU A 82 1.37 -13.04 -10.39
N THR A 83 0.11 -13.45 -10.27
CA THR A 83 -1.06 -12.61 -10.57
C THR A 83 -1.97 -12.52 -9.35
N ASN A 84 -2.84 -11.50 -9.28
CA ASN A 84 -3.85 -11.39 -8.22
C ASN A 84 -4.76 -12.64 -8.14
N LYS A 85 -4.99 -13.32 -9.27
CA LYS A 85 -5.76 -14.58 -9.31
C LYS A 85 -4.96 -15.74 -8.70
N ALA A 86 -3.67 -15.84 -9.03
CA ALA A 86 -2.79 -16.88 -8.47
C ALA A 86 -2.59 -16.69 -6.96
N ILE A 87 -2.36 -15.45 -6.50
CA ILE A 87 -2.22 -15.12 -5.07
C ILE A 87 -3.46 -15.56 -4.29
N ARG A 88 -4.66 -15.17 -4.72
CA ARG A 88 -5.92 -15.54 -4.05
C ARG A 88 -6.12 -17.05 -3.96
N ARG A 89 -5.84 -17.79 -5.05
CA ARG A 89 -5.92 -19.25 -5.07
C ARG A 89 -4.93 -19.90 -4.11
N ARG A 90 -3.70 -19.38 -4.04
CA ARG A 90 -2.67 -19.89 -3.14
C ARG A 90 -3.03 -19.67 -1.68
N ILE A 91 -3.47 -18.47 -1.31
CA ILE A 91 -3.92 -18.16 0.06
C ILE A 91 -5.08 -19.06 0.47
N LEU A 92 -6.06 -19.26 -0.41
CA LEU A 92 -7.19 -20.16 -0.13
C LEU A 92 -6.73 -21.61 0.14
N ARG A 93 -5.81 -22.13 -0.67
CA ARG A 93 -5.24 -23.48 -0.46
C ARG A 93 -4.45 -23.58 0.84
N GLU A 94 -3.65 -22.56 1.16
CA GLU A 94 -2.90 -22.47 2.42
C GLU A 94 -3.86 -22.52 3.62
N MET A 95 -4.97 -21.77 3.59
CA MET A 95 -5.98 -21.79 4.66
C MET A 95 -6.70 -23.14 4.81
N ILE A 96 -7.01 -23.82 3.70
CA ILE A 96 -7.65 -25.15 3.74
C ILE A 96 -6.68 -26.19 4.33
N ALA A 97 -5.42 -26.18 3.89
CA ALA A 97 -4.40 -27.10 4.37
C ALA A 97 -4.03 -26.93 5.85
N GLN A 98 -4.29 -25.75 6.43
CA GLN A 98 -4.09 -25.49 7.86
C GLN A 98 -5.31 -25.85 8.73
N ARG A 99 -6.48 -26.11 8.10
CA ARG A 99 -7.71 -26.51 8.80
C ARG A 99 -7.96 -28.02 8.81
N LEU A 100 -7.26 -28.76 7.95
CA LEU A 100 -7.26 -30.22 7.88
C LEU A 100 -6.04 -30.75 8.63
#